data_AF-A0A8J7XWP1-F1
#
_entry.id   AF-A0A8J7XWP1-F1
#
_cell.length_a   1.000
_cell.length_b   1.000
_cell.length_c   1.000
_cell.angle_alpha   90.00
_cell.angle_beta   90.00
_cell.angle_gamma   90.00
#
_symmetry.space_group_name_H-M   'P 1'
#
loop_
_entity.id
_entity.type
_entity.pdbx_description
1 polymer ?
#
loop_
_entity_poly.entity_id
_entity_poly.type
_entity_poly.pdbx_seq_one_letter_code
_entity_poly.pdbx_strand_id
1 'polypeptide(L)'
;MLRRLRKPHIVLFFLSPFVVELMTGSAPPLEFFNPVGFLFIVTWYGCGVLLVREIAFRKQLDWKGILLLGMGFGILEEGIFVKTFFDPYAVDLDMFSTFGRYFGT
;
A
#
# COMPACT_ATOMS: atom_id res chain seq x y z
N MET A 1 -10.32 19.46 -20.38
CA MET A 1 -9.89 18.05 -20.17
C MET A 1 -9.59 17.72 -18.70
N LEU A 2 -8.81 18.55 -17.98
CA LEU A 2 -8.42 18.34 -16.56
C LEU A 2 -9.59 18.11 -15.57
N ARG A 3 -10.74 18.78 -15.71
CA ARG A 3 -11.89 18.61 -14.80
C ARG A 3 -12.53 17.21 -14.83
N ARG A 4 -12.46 16.47 -15.95
CA ARG A 4 -13.02 15.11 -16.06
C ARG A 4 -12.13 14.05 -15.39
N LEU A 5 -10.82 14.29 -15.35
CA LEU A 5 -9.85 13.36 -14.74
C LEU A 5 -9.79 13.47 -13.21
N ARG A 6 -10.24 14.57 -12.60
CA ARG A 6 -10.25 14.72 -11.13
C ARG A 6 -11.07 13.65 -10.41
N LYS A 7 -12.19 13.22 -11.00
CA LYS A 7 -13.09 12.23 -10.40
C LYS A 7 -12.40 10.86 -10.21
N PRO A 8 -11.79 10.25 -11.24
CA PRO A 8 -11.10 8.98 -11.05
C PRO A 8 -9.92 9.07 -10.09
N HIS A 9 -9.18 10.19 -10.04
CA HIS A 9 -8.09 10.34 -9.07
C HIS A 9 -8.56 10.32 -7.62
N ILE A 10 -9.63 11.05 -7.30
CA ILE A 10 -10.20 11.08 -5.94
C ILE A 10 -10.73 9.70 -5.56
N VAL A 11 -11.43 9.03 -6.49
CA VAL A 11 -11.92 7.67 -6.24
C VAL A 11 -10.75 6.72 -6.00
N LEU A 12 -9.70 6.75 -6.83
CA LEU A 12 -8.53 5.89 -6.65
C LEU A 12 -7.83 6.15 -5.30
N PHE A 13 -7.72 7.42 -4.92
CA PHE A 13 -7.06 7.86 -3.70
C PHE A 13 -7.71 7.27 -2.44
N PHE A 14 -9.05 7.21 -2.39
CA PHE A 14 -9.77 6.62 -1.25
C PHE A 14 -10.04 5.13 -1.42
N LEU A 15 -10.15 4.63 -2.64
CA LEU A 15 -10.38 3.21 -2.90
C LEU A 15 -9.16 2.38 -2.55
N SER A 16 -7.95 2.89 -2.79
CA SER A 16 -6.71 2.17 -2.47
C SER A 16 -6.60 1.76 -1.00
N PRO A 17 -6.64 2.68 -0.01
CA PRO A 17 -6.54 2.31 1.40
C PRO A 17 -7.70 1.42 1.84
N PHE A 18 -8.91 1.62 1.30
CA PHE A 18 -10.04 0.74 1.59
C PHE A 18 -9.78 -0.72 1.17
N VAL A 19 -9.23 -0.94 -0.02
CA VAL A 19 -8.95 -2.29 -0.52
C VAL A 19 -7.75 -2.91 0.21
N VAL A 20 -6.70 -2.15 0.47
CA VAL A 20 -5.44 -2.71 1.01
C VAL A 20 -5.48 -2.93 2.51
N GLU A 21 -6.24 -2.13 3.27
CA GLU A 21 -6.23 -2.21 4.74
C GLU A 21 -7.53 -2.77 5.28
N LEU A 22 -8.68 -2.23 4.84
CA LEU A 22 -9.97 -2.63 5.39
C LEU A 22 -10.45 -3.97 4.82
N MET A 23 -10.30 -4.20 3.51
CA MET A 23 -10.74 -5.47 2.89
C MET A 23 -9.80 -6.64 3.17
N THR A 24 -8.50 -6.38 3.33
CA THR A 24 -7.53 -7.41 3.74
C THR A 24 -7.65 -7.77 5.22
N GLY A 25 -8.19 -6.84 6.03
CA GLY A 25 -8.28 -6.98 7.48
C GLY A 25 -7.00 -6.61 8.22
N SER A 26 -6.02 -6.02 7.53
CA SER A 26 -4.76 -5.53 8.11
C SER A 26 -5.03 -4.44 9.17
N ALA A 27 -5.85 -3.44 8.83
CA ALA A 27 -6.36 -2.47 9.80
C ALA A 27 -7.82 -2.79 10.16
N PRO A 28 -8.12 -3.22 11.40
CA PRO A 28 -9.49 -3.40 11.86
C PRO A 28 -10.31 -2.11 11.71
N PRO A 29 -11.64 -2.17 11.54
CA PRO A 29 -12.47 -0.97 11.32
C PRO A 29 -12.26 0.13 12.37
N LEU A 30 -12.04 -0.23 13.63
CA LEU A 30 -11.78 0.72 14.72
C LEU A 30 -10.48 1.51 14.51
N GLU A 31 -9.44 0.87 13.96
CA GLU A 31 -8.16 1.49 13.65
C GLU A 31 -8.24 2.26 12.33
N PHE A 32 -8.86 1.67 11.31
CA PHE A 32 -9.03 2.31 10.01
C PHE A 32 -9.81 3.63 10.10
N PHE A 33 -10.84 3.72 10.95
CA PHE A 33 -11.61 4.94 11.16
C PHE A 33 -11.03 5.87 12.23
N ASN A 34 -9.88 5.55 12.83
CA ASN A 34 -9.18 6.48 13.70
C ASN A 34 -8.72 7.69 12.87
N PRO A 35 -9.03 8.94 13.24
CA PRO A 35 -8.71 10.12 12.41
C PRO A 35 -7.22 10.26 12.07
N VAL A 36 -6.33 9.90 13.00
CA VAL A 36 -4.88 9.99 12.81
C VAL A 36 -4.40 8.83 11.93
N GLY A 37 -4.78 7.59 12.27
CA GLY A 37 -4.42 6.40 11.50
C GLY A 37 -4.94 6.46 10.06
N PHE A 38 -6.20 6.84 9.89
CA PHE A 38 -6.83 7.06 8.60
C PHE A 38 -6.05 8.06 7.74
N LEU A 39 -5.60 9.18 8.32
CA LEU A 39 -4.81 10.16 7.58
C LEU A 39 -3.50 9.54 7.05
N PHE A 40 -2.78 8.81 7.89
CA PHE A 40 -1.55 8.13 7.48
C PHE A 40 -1.80 7.09 6.39
N ILE A 41 -2.77 6.20 6.60
CA ILE A 41 -3.16 5.13 5.66
C ILE A 41 -3.57 5.72 4.30
N VAL A 42 -4.47 6.71 4.32
CA VAL A 42 -4.98 7.35 3.10
C VAL A 42 -3.89 8.12 2.37
N THR A 43 -3.05 8.87 3.09
CA THR A 43 -1.94 9.58 2.47
C THR A 43 -0.93 8.61 1.87
N TRP A 44 -0.58 7.52 2.56
CA TRP A 44 0.41 6.56 2.08
C TRP A 44 -0.09 5.81 0.84
N TYR A 45 -1.17 5.04 0.97
CA TYR A 45 -1.69 4.22 -0.12
C TYR A 45 -2.33 5.06 -1.23
N GLY A 46 -3.06 6.12 -0.87
CA GLY A 46 -3.70 7.00 -1.83
C GLY A 46 -2.67 7.74 -2.70
N CYS A 47 -1.62 8.32 -2.11
CA CYS A 47 -0.56 8.95 -2.90
C CYS A 47 0.28 7.91 -3.66
N GLY A 48 0.55 6.75 -3.06
CA GLY A 48 1.30 5.66 -3.69
C GLY A 48 0.65 5.18 -4.99
N VAL A 49 -0.65 4.90 -4.98
CA VAL A 49 -1.38 4.46 -6.18
C VAL A 49 -1.47 5.57 -7.23
N LEU A 50 -1.61 6.83 -6.82
CA LEU A 50 -1.57 7.95 -7.76
C LEU A 50 -0.19 8.10 -8.42
N LEU A 51 0.90 7.89 -7.69
CA LEU A 51 2.26 7.88 -8.22
C LEU A 51 2.45 6.74 -9.22
N VAL A 52 2.06 5.51 -8.87
CA VAL A 52 2.12 4.35 -9.77
C VAL A 52 1.36 4.64 -11.07
N ARG A 53 0.14 5.17 -10.96
CA ARG A 53 -0.68 5.55 -12.12
C ARG A 53 0.01 6.62 -12.99
N GLU A 54 0.57 7.65 -12.38
CA GLU A 54 1.22 8.74 -13.11
C GLU A 54 2.48 8.26 -13.82
N ILE A 55 3.29 7.41 -13.17
CA ILE A 55 4.46 6.79 -13.79
C ILE A 55 4.03 5.91 -14.96
N ALA A 56 3.03 5.03 -14.76
CA ALA A 56 2.52 4.16 -15.80
C ALA A 56 2.00 4.95 -17.00
N PHE A 57 1.27 6.03 -16.76
CA PHE A 57 0.77 6.91 -17.81
C PHE A 57 1.90 7.62 -18.56
N ARG A 58 2.87 8.21 -17.84
CA ARG A 58 4.00 8.95 -18.46
C ARG A 58 4.97 8.06 -19.22
N LYS A 59 5.15 6.82 -18.77
CA LYS A 59 6.04 5.83 -19.38
C LYS A 59 5.31 4.90 -20.36
N GLN A 60 4.01 5.11 -20.59
CA GLN A 60 3.15 4.25 -21.42
C GLN A 60 3.29 2.77 -21.07
N LEU A 61 3.30 2.46 -19.77
CA LEU A 61 3.40 1.08 -19.31
C LEU A 61 2.08 0.36 -19.50
N ASP A 62 2.15 -0.87 -20.00
CA ASP A 62 1.04 -1.80 -20.01
C ASP A 62 0.73 -2.32 -18.59
N TRP A 63 -0.34 -3.12 -18.47
CA TRP A 63 -0.78 -3.73 -17.21
C TRP A 63 0.34 -4.49 -16.48
N LYS A 64 1.27 -5.11 -17.21
CA LYS A 64 2.44 -5.80 -16.63
C LYS A 64 3.36 -4.82 -15.90
N GLY A 65 3.60 -3.65 -16.47
CA GLY A 65 4.41 -2.61 -15.84
C GLY A 65 3.73 -2.03 -14.62
N ILE A 66 2.39 -1.91 -14.63
CA ILE A 66 1.61 -1.51 -13.46
C ILE A 66 1.75 -2.55 -12.34
N LEU A 67 1.67 -3.85 -12.64
CA LEU A 67 1.87 -4.91 -11.66
C LEU A 67 3.29 -4.89 -11.07
N LEU A 68 4.31 -4.68 -11.89
CA LEU A 68 5.70 -4.55 -11.42
C LEU A 68 5.88 -3.35 -10.50
N LEU A 69 5.30 -2.20 -10.85
CA LEU A 69 5.32 -1.02 -9.99
C LEU A 69 4.56 -1.24 -8.67
N GLY A 70 3.41 -1.92 -8.73
CA GLY A 70 2.63 -2.28 -7.54
C GLY A 70 3.39 -3.24 -6.62
N MET A 71 4.07 -4.24 -7.20
CA MET A 71 4.93 -5.15 -6.45
C MET A 71 6.09 -4.41 -5.80
N GLY A 72 6.75 -3.51 -6.53
CA GLY A 72 7.80 -2.65 -5.97
C GLY A 72 7.28 -1.75 -4.85
N PHE A 73 6.08 -1.19 -4.99
CA PHE A 73 5.44 -0.40 -3.94
C PHE A 73 5.15 -1.23 -2.68
N GLY A 74 4.60 -2.44 -2.82
CA GLY A 74 4.37 -3.35 -1.69
C GLY A 74 5.66 -3.76 -0.98
N ILE A 75 6.72 -4.08 -1.73
CA ILE A 75 8.05 -4.38 -1.16
C ILE A 75 8.60 -3.20 -0.35
N LEU A 76 8.42 -1.96 -0.85
CA LEU A 76 8.86 -0.76 -0.14
C LEU A 76 8.05 -0.53 1.14
N GLU A 77 6.75 -0.81 1.09
CA GLU A 77 5.84 -0.61 2.21
C GLU A 77 6.14 -1.62 3.34
N GLU A 78 6.14 -2.92 3.04
CA GLU A 78 6.51 -3.99 3.97
C GLU A 78 7.95 -3.83 4.47
N GLY A 79 8.89 -3.46 3.60
CA GLY A 79 10.31 -3.36 3.95
C GLY A 79 10.66 -2.12 4.79
N ILE A 80 10.13 -0.95 4.45
CA ILE A 80 10.54 0.33 5.07
C ILE A 80 9.53 0.80 6.10
N PHE A 81 8.25 0.72 5.78
CA PHE A 81 7.20 1.31 6.59
C PHE A 81 6.86 0.39 7.77
N VAL A 82 6.45 -0.84 7.45
CA VAL A 82 6.09 -1.87 8.44
C VAL A 82 7.34 -2.58 8.99
N LYS A 83 8.41 -2.64 8.19
CA LYS A 83 9.70 -3.29 8.52
C LYS A 83 9.60 -4.80 8.74
N THR A 84 8.56 -5.45 8.23
CA THR A 84 8.33 -6.89 8.39
C THR A 84 9.46 -7.74 7.82
N PHE A 85 10.16 -7.25 6.79
CA PHE A 85 11.29 -7.96 6.20
C PHE A 85 12.54 -8.00 7.09
N PHE A 86 12.71 -7.01 7.95
CA PHE A 86 13.95 -6.82 8.69
C PHE A 86 13.77 -7.01 10.20
N ASP A 87 12.64 -6.57 10.76
CA ASP A 87 12.37 -6.61 12.19
C ASP A 87 11.56 -7.87 12.56
N PRO A 88 12.14 -8.85 13.26
CA PRO A 88 11.42 -10.06 13.70
C PRO A 88 10.36 -9.75 14.76
N TYR A 89 10.46 -8.61 15.41
CA TYR A 89 9.54 -8.18 16.45
C TYR A 89 8.46 -7.23 15.92
N ALA A 90 8.34 -7.09 14.58
CA ALA A 90 7.25 -6.34 14.00
C ALA A 90 5.92 -6.91 14.49
N VAL A 91 5.06 -6.00 14.98
CA VAL A 91 3.83 -6.34 15.71
C VAL A 91 2.91 -7.25 14.90
N ASP A 92 2.95 -7.11 13.57
CA ASP A 92 2.04 -7.79 12.65
C ASP A 92 2.54 -9.17 12.19
N LEU A 93 3.78 -9.56 12.53
CA LEU A 93 4.36 -10.83 12.11
C LEU A 93 3.89 -12.02 12.95
N ASP A 94 3.71 -11.87 14.26
CA ASP A 94 3.32 -12.94 15.20
C ASP A 94 3.98 -14.31 14.87
N MET A 95 3.20 -15.33 14.52
CA MET A 95 3.68 -16.67 14.14
C MET A 95 4.52 -16.72 12.84
N PHE A 96 4.45 -15.68 12.01
CA PHE A 96 5.21 -15.52 10.77
C PHE A 96 6.55 -14.79 10.96
N SER A 97 6.92 -14.39 12.18
CA SER A 97 8.18 -13.69 12.47
C SER A 97 9.44 -14.40 11.96
N THR A 98 9.43 -15.74 11.93
CA THR A 98 10.54 -16.57 11.42
C THR A 98 10.34 -17.05 9.99
N PHE A 99 9.17 -16.83 9.39
CA PHE A 99 8.84 -17.32 8.05
C PHE A 99 9.66 -16.59 6.98
N GLY A 100 10.33 -17.34 6.09
CA GLY A 100 11.14 -16.77 5.01
C GLY A 100 12.53 -16.25 5.43
N ARG A 101 12.91 -16.34 6.71
CA ARG A 101 14.26 -15.99 7.19
C ARG A 101 15.26 -17.10 6.89
N TYR A 102 16.47 -16.72 6.49
CA TYR A 102 17.56 -17.67 6.33
C TYR A 102 17.91 -18.28 7.70
N PHE A 103 17.93 -19.61 7.79
CA PHE A 103 18.09 -20.40 9.02
C PHE A 103 16.95 -20.33 10.06
N GLY A 104 15.82 -19.69 9.77
CA GLY A 104 14.67 -19.67 10.69
C GLY A 104 14.91 -18.87 11.97
N THR A 105 15.85 -17.92 11.94
CA THR A 105 16.20 -16.98 13.03
C THR A 105 16.16 -15.55 12.53
#